data_AF-A0A9P5TZR2-F1
#
_entry.id   AF-A0A9P5TZR2-F1
#
_cell.length_a   1.000
_cell.length_b   1.000
_cell.length_c   1.000
_cell.angle_alpha   90.00
_cell.angle_beta   90.00
_cell.angle_gamma   90.00
#
_symmetry.space_group_name_H-M   'P 1'
#
loop_
_entity.id
_entity.type
_entity.pdbx_description
1 polymer ?
#
loop_
_entity_poly.entity_id
_entity_poly.type
_entity_poly.pdbx_seq_one_letter_code
_entity_poly.pdbx_strand_id
1 'polypeptide(L)'
;MFSGSHNFVIDRGTFNYAGRDVNILMQWDGERDLHNLYQHTSPSALFNAEAHFPPPLCHPGTQEAILKDLKEWFKQDTPQVIPNDSSICWLYGPAGAGKSAIAQTLAEACTRNGILAGSFFFWRTDSS
;
A
#
# COMPACT_ATOMS: atom_id res chain seq x y z
N MET A 1 35.86 -8.50 17.04
CA MET A 1 34.99 -9.35 16.20
C MET A 1 35.41 -10.82 16.17
N PHE A 2 36.65 -11.20 16.52
CA PHE A 2 37.05 -12.62 16.63
C PHE A 2 37.91 -12.88 17.88
N SER A 3 37.28 -12.90 19.06
CA SER A 3 38.01 -13.23 20.30
C SER A 3 37.96 -14.75 20.54
N GLY A 4 39.12 -15.40 20.68
CA GLY A 4 39.25 -16.84 20.93
C GLY A 4 39.11 -17.74 19.69
N SER A 5 38.93 -17.16 18.50
CA SER A 5 38.83 -17.90 17.24
C SER A 5 40.22 -18.35 16.76
N HIS A 6 40.34 -19.61 16.34
CA HIS A 6 41.55 -20.17 15.75
C HIS A 6 41.18 -20.94 14.47
N ASN A 7 42.09 -20.95 13.48
CA ASN A 7 41.96 -21.71 12.23
C ASN A 7 40.85 -21.26 11.25
N PHE A 8 40.62 -19.94 11.10
CA PHE A 8 39.71 -19.43 10.06
C PHE A 8 40.48 -18.84 8.87
N VAL A 9 39.94 -19.03 7.67
CA VAL A 9 40.47 -18.47 6.42
C VAL A 9 39.41 -17.53 5.85
N ILE A 10 39.78 -16.27 5.61
CA ILE A 10 38.94 -15.32 4.88
C ILE A 10 39.56 -15.14 3.51
N ASP A 11 38.95 -15.78 2.51
CA ASP A 11 39.34 -15.57 1.12
C ASP A 11 38.47 -14.47 0.50
N ARG A 12 39.08 -13.59 -0.30
CA ARG A 12 38.43 -12.50 -1.05
C ARG A 12 37.64 -11.46 -0.24
N GLY A 13 38.06 -11.18 1.00
CA GLY A 13 37.48 -10.09 1.82
C GLY A 13 38.14 -8.73 1.59
N THR A 14 37.35 -7.65 1.59
CA THR A 14 37.84 -6.27 1.65
C THR A 14 37.81 -5.78 3.10
N PHE A 15 38.98 -5.61 3.71
CA PHE A 15 39.09 -5.17 5.11
C PHE A 15 39.32 -3.66 5.18
N ASN A 16 38.31 -2.92 5.65
CA ASN A 16 38.42 -1.49 5.89
C ASN A 16 38.72 -1.25 7.38
N TYR A 17 39.94 -0.84 7.70
CA TYR A 17 40.32 -0.42 9.05
C TYR A 17 40.21 1.10 9.16
N ALA A 18 39.23 1.58 9.92
CA ALA A 18 39.10 3.00 10.22
C ALA A 18 39.56 3.24 11.66
N GLY A 19 40.65 4.01 11.82
CA GLY A 19 41.21 4.33 13.14
C GLY A 19 40.39 5.34 13.94
N ARG A 20 39.31 5.89 13.38
CA ARG A 20 38.31 6.82 13.96
C ARG A 20 36.97 6.64 13.21
N ASP A 21 36.05 7.61 13.32
CA ASP A 21 34.72 7.56 12.72
C ASP A 21 34.75 7.33 11.18
N VAL A 22 33.94 6.38 10.73
CA VAL A 22 33.64 6.16 9.30
C VAL A 22 32.39 6.95 8.96
N ASN A 23 32.54 8.01 8.16
CA ASN A 23 31.38 8.62 7.49
C ASN A 23 31.11 7.87 6.19
N ILE A 24 30.14 6.95 6.23
CA ILE A 24 29.58 6.35 5.02
C ILE A 24 28.64 7.38 4.40
N LEU A 25 29.15 8.18 3.46
CA LEU A 25 28.31 8.92 2.53
C LEU A 25 27.70 7.91 1.57
N MET A 26 26.55 7.35 1.96
CA MET A 26 25.70 6.69 0.98
C MET A 26 25.20 7.80 0.04
N GLN A 27 25.73 7.84 -1.17
CA GLN A 27 25.20 8.69 -2.23
C GLN A 27 23.90 8.04 -2.71
N TRP A 28 22.83 8.25 -1.93
CA TRP A 28 21.48 7.83 -2.29
C TRP A 28 21.03 8.68 -3.47
N ASP A 29 21.09 8.10 -4.66
CA ASP A 29 20.49 8.71 -5.84
C ASP A 29 19.01 8.32 -5.90
N GLY A 30 18.23 8.88 -4.97
CA GLY A 30 16.82 8.54 -4.80
C GLY A 30 15.96 8.78 -6.05
N GLU A 31 16.41 9.63 -6.97
CA GLU A 31 15.73 9.84 -8.26
C GLU A 31 15.79 8.59 -9.15
N ARG A 32 16.94 7.90 -9.22
CA ARG A 32 17.06 6.66 -9.99
C ARG A 32 16.21 5.53 -9.40
N ASP A 33 16.15 5.43 -8.08
CA ASP A 33 15.41 4.36 -7.40
C ASP A 33 13.90 4.55 -7.52
N LEU A 34 13.38 5.76 -7.32
CA LEU A 34 11.95 6.05 -7.52
C LEU A 34 11.53 5.90 -8.98
N HIS A 35 12.40 6.27 -9.93
CA HIS A 35 12.16 6.06 -11.35
C HIS A 35 12.01 4.58 -11.69
N ASN A 36 12.87 3.72 -11.15
CA ASN A 36 12.76 2.28 -11.33
C ASN A 36 11.47 1.73 -10.72
N LEU A 37 11.08 2.19 -9.53
CA LEU A 37 9.80 1.78 -8.91
C LEU A 37 8.60 2.22 -9.75
N TYR A 38 8.63 3.44 -10.30
CA TYR A 38 7.56 3.97 -11.14
C TYR A 38 7.33 3.09 -12.38
N GLN A 39 8.38 2.59 -13.02
CA GLN A 39 8.30 1.68 -14.17
C GLN A 39 7.59 0.35 -13.86
N HIS A 40 7.47 -0.01 -12.59
CA HIS A 40 6.81 -1.22 -12.12
C HIS A 40 5.50 -0.93 -11.37
N THR A 41 4.94 0.27 -11.51
CA THR A 41 3.59 0.57 -11.05
C THR A 41 2.56 0.12 -12.08
N SER A 42 1.34 -0.21 -11.63
CA SER A 42 0.18 -0.39 -12.51
C SER A 42 -0.72 0.84 -12.38
N PRO A 43 -0.66 1.80 -13.33
CA PRO A 43 -1.55 2.96 -13.32
C PRO A 43 -3.02 2.56 -13.46
N SER A 44 -3.30 1.45 -14.12
CA SER A 44 -4.64 0.89 -14.33
C SER A 44 -5.31 0.43 -13.03
N ALA A 45 -4.52 0.14 -11.99
CA ALA A 45 -5.02 -0.28 -10.69
C ALA A 45 -5.51 0.86 -9.78
N LEU A 46 -5.34 2.12 -10.20
CA LEU A 46 -5.86 3.26 -9.45
C LEU A 46 -7.39 3.26 -9.48
N PHE A 47 -8.03 3.68 -8.37
CA PHE A 47 -9.49 3.80 -8.32
C PHE A 47 -10.03 4.81 -9.35
N ASN A 48 -9.21 5.78 -9.76
CA ASN A 48 -9.51 6.80 -10.75
C ASN A 48 -8.78 6.61 -12.09
N ALA A 49 -8.33 5.38 -12.38
CA ALA A 49 -7.70 5.07 -13.66
C ALA A 49 -8.66 5.30 -14.83
N GLU A 50 -8.18 5.96 -15.89
CA GLU A 50 -8.97 6.19 -17.12
C GLU A 50 -9.40 4.88 -17.80
N ALA A 51 -8.64 3.80 -17.61
CA ALA A 51 -8.90 2.48 -18.15
C ALA A 51 -10.30 1.91 -17.77
N HIS A 52 -10.92 2.43 -16.71
CA HIS A 52 -12.19 1.94 -16.18
C HIS A 52 -13.27 3.02 -16.10
N PHE A 53 -13.14 4.09 -16.90
CA PHE A 53 -14.14 5.15 -16.95
C PHE A 53 -15.41 4.74 -17.73
N PRO A 54 -16.63 5.08 -17.25
CA PRO A 54 -16.93 5.65 -15.95
C PRO A 54 -16.76 4.60 -14.84
N PRO A 55 -16.19 4.98 -13.67
CA PRO A 55 -16.00 4.04 -12.58
C PRO A 55 -17.36 3.54 -12.06
N PRO A 56 -17.46 2.27 -11.61
CA PRO A 56 -18.70 1.76 -11.06
C PRO A 56 -19.03 2.48 -9.75
N LEU A 57 -20.15 3.16 -9.67
CA LEU A 57 -20.55 3.91 -8.48
C LEU A 57 -21.86 3.39 -7.91
N CYS A 58 -22.00 3.50 -6.59
CA CYS A 58 -23.29 3.31 -5.94
C CYS A 58 -24.24 4.39 -6.45
N HIS A 59 -25.45 4.01 -6.81
CA HIS A 59 -26.48 5.00 -7.12
C HIS A 59 -26.82 5.81 -5.86
N PRO A 60 -27.15 7.11 -5.98
CA PRO A 60 -27.57 7.92 -4.84
C PRO A 60 -28.69 7.23 -4.04
N GLY A 61 -28.58 7.20 -2.71
CA GLY A 61 -29.55 6.54 -1.84
C GLY A 61 -29.41 5.02 -1.72
N THR A 62 -28.44 4.40 -2.40
CA THR A 62 -28.20 2.94 -2.33
C THR A 62 -27.01 2.61 -1.45
N GLN A 63 -27.07 1.46 -0.77
CA GLN A 63 -25.95 0.88 0.00
C GLN A 63 -25.39 1.81 1.11
N GLU A 64 -26.17 2.80 1.55
CA GLU A 64 -25.75 3.79 2.55
C GLU A 64 -25.38 3.17 3.89
N ALA A 65 -26.15 2.16 4.33
CA ALA A 65 -25.86 1.43 5.56
C ALA A 65 -24.48 0.77 5.50
N ILE A 66 -24.17 0.05 4.42
CA ILE A 66 -22.87 -0.61 4.23
C ILE A 66 -21.74 0.43 4.16
N LEU A 67 -21.94 1.52 3.43
CA LEU A 67 -20.94 2.59 3.33
C LEU A 67 -20.70 3.28 4.70
N LYS A 68 -21.73 3.38 5.53
CA LYS A 68 -21.61 3.90 6.90
C LYS A 68 -20.81 2.95 7.77
N ASP A 69 -21.14 1.66 7.76
CA ASP A 69 -20.45 0.63 8.54
C ASP A 69 -18.97 0.56 8.18
N LEU A 70 -18.66 0.62 6.87
CA LEU A 70 -17.28 0.65 6.37
C LEU A 70 -16.53 1.91 6.83
N LYS A 71 -17.16 3.09 6.78
CA LYS A 71 -16.53 4.34 7.27
C LYS A 71 -16.29 4.32 8.78
N GLU A 72 -17.17 3.69 9.54
CA GLU A 72 -16.99 3.52 10.98
C GLU A 72 -15.86 2.54 11.28
N TRP A 73 -15.78 1.42 10.56
CA TRP A 73 -14.65 0.50 10.62
C TRP A 73 -13.31 1.22 10.36
N PHE A 74 -13.24 2.03 9.30
CA PHE A 74 -12.04 2.83 8.98
C PHE A 74 -11.62 3.83 10.07
N LYS A 75 -12.56 4.34 10.88
CA LYS A 75 -12.29 5.37 11.90
C LYS A 75 -11.81 4.82 13.23
N GLN A 76 -11.86 3.51 13.45
CA GLN A 76 -11.56 2.91 14.75
C GLN A 76 -10.06 2.89 15.12
N ASP A 77 -9.16 3.33 14.23
CA ASP A 77 -7.70 3.44 14.47
C ASP A 77 -7.26 4.74 15.18
N THR A 78 -8.13 5.40 15.95
CA THR A 78 -7.66 6.41 16.91
C THR A 78 -6.82 5.74 18.01
N PRO A 79 -5.72 6.37 18.48
CA PRO A 79 -4.72 5.78 19.37
C PRO A 79 -5.23 5.65 20.81
N GLN A 80 -6.28 4.88 21.00
CA GLN A 80 -6.78 4.44 22.29
C GLN A 80 -6.39 2.97 22.42
N VAL A 81 -5.25 2.75 23.05
CA VAL A 81 -4.83 1.54 23.77
C VAL A 81 -5.89 0.42 23.77
N ILE A 82 -5.92 -0.39 22.71
CA ILE A 82 -6.37 -1.79 22.57
C ILE A 82 -6.29 -2.09 21.06
N PRO A 83 -5.58 -3.13 20.61
CA PRO A 83 -5.58 -3.50 19.19
C PRO A 83 -6.97 -4.07 18.84
N ASN A 84 -7.84 -3.25 18.25
CA ASN A 84 -9.13 -3.70 17.77
C ASN A 84 -8.94 -4.44 16.42
N ASP A 85 -8.58 -5.71 16.56
CA ASP A 85 -8.78 -6.93 15.76
C ASP A 85 -9.23 -6.96 14.28
N SER A 86 -9.22 -5.89 13.50
CA SER A 86 -9.54 -6.00 12.07
C SER A 86 -8.88 -4.93 11.21
N SER A 87 -7.58 -5.09 10.92
CA SER A 87 -6.89 -4.33 9.85
C SER A 87 -7.41 -4.67 8.43
N ILE A 88 -8.25 -5.70 8.30
CA ILE A 88 -8.81 -6.18 7.02
C ILE A 88 -10.32 -6.30 7.15
N CYS A 89 -11.07 -5.65 6.26
CA CYS A 89 -12.50 -5.82 6.10
C CYS A 89 -12.81 -6.69 4.86
N TRP A 90 -13.67 -7.70 5.01
CA TRP A 90 -14.08 -8.57 3.91
C TRP A 90 -15.55 -8.32 3.52
N LEU A 91 -15.77 -7.68 2.36
CA LEU A 91 -17.10 -7.44 1.80
C LEU A 91 -17.54 -8.59 0.87
N TYR A 92 -18.58 -9.32 1.24
CA TYR A 92 -19.11 -10.46 0.48
C TYR A 92 -20.59 -10.30 0.12
N GLY A 93 -21.04 -11.07 -0.87
CA GLY A 93 -22.41 -11.02 -1.37
C GLY A 93 -22.53 -11.59 -2.79
N PRO A 94 -23.76 -11.73 -3.33
CA PRO A 94 -23.99 -12.37 -4.62
C PRO A 94 -23.30 -11.64 -5.78
N ALA A 95 -23.10 -12.35 -6.89
CA ALA A 95 -22.64 -11.72 -8.13
C ALA A 95 -23.63 -10.63 -8.56
N GLY A 96 -23.12 -9.51 -9.07
CA GLY A 96 -23.96 -8.36 -9.44
C GLY A 96 -24.45 -7.48 -8.29
N ALA A 97 -24.16 -7.81 -7.02
CA ALA A 97 -24.57 -7.00 -5.85
C ALA A 97 -23.89 -5.62 -5.75
N GLY A 98 -23.04 -5.24 -6.72
CA GLY A 98 -22.38 -3.94 -6.71
C GLY A 98 -21.20 -3.81 -5.73
N LYS A 99 -20.58 -4.91 -5.29
CA LYS A 99 -19.43 -4.87 -4.35
C LYS A 99 -18.28 -3.97 -4.83
N SER A 100 -17.92 -4.04 -6.11
CA SER A 100 -16.91 -3.16 -6.71
C SER A 100 -17.35 -1.69 -6.70
N ALA A 101 -18.65 -1.43 -6.86
CA ALA A 101 -19.20 -0.08 -6.78
C ALA A 101 -19.15 0.48 -5.34
N ILE A 102 -19.37 -0.36 -4.33
CA ILE A 102 -19.17 0.01 -2.91
C ILE A 102 -17.72 0.38 -2.65
N ALA A 103 -16.78 -0.47 -3.06
CA ALA A 103 -15.35 -0.22 -2.87
C ALA A 103 -14.88 1.07 -3.58
N GLN A 104 -15.34 1.30 -4.81
CA GLN A 104 -15.08 2.51 -5.57
C GLN A 104 -15.64 3.76 -4.88
N THR A 105 -16.92 3.72 -4.48
CA THR A 105 -17.59 4.83 -3.80
C THR A 105 -16.90 5.18 -2.48
N LEU A 106 -16.42 4.16 -1.77
CA LEU A 106 -15.65 4.33 -0.54
C LEU A 106 -14.28 4.98 -0.81
N ALA A 107 -13.54 4.51 -1.82
CA ALA A 107 -12.25 5.10 -2.22
C ALA A 107 -12.39 6.58 -2.62
N GLU A 108 -13.44 6.94 -3.37
CA GLU A 108 -13.74 8.34 -3.71
C GLU A 108 -14.10 9.17 -2.46
N ALA A 109 -14.84 8.61 -1.52
CA ALA A 109 -15.14 9.29 -0.26
C ALA A 109 -13.86 9.50 0.58
N CYS A 110 -12.99 8.50 0.67
CA CYS A 110 -11.72 8.60 1.39
C CYS A 110 -10.75 9.60 0.72
N THR A 111 -10.68 9.62 -0.61
CA THR A 111 -9.88 10.60 -1.36
C THR A 111 -10.39 12.01 -1.12
N ARG A 112 -11.71 12.24 -1.22
CA ARG A 112 -12.31 13.56 -0.95
C ARG A 112 -12.06 14.05 0.48
N ASN A 113 -11.96 13.14 1.43
CA ASN A 113 -11.67 13.46 2.83
C ASN A 113 -10.16 13.55 3.13
N GLY A 114 -9.28 13.29 2.16
CA GLY A 114 -7.83 13.33 2.35
C GLY A 114 -7.26 12.22 3.24
N ILE A 115 -7.98 11.10 3.39
CA ILE A 115 -7.60 9.99 4.28
C ILE A 115 -7.19 8.72 3.53
N LEU A 116 -7.30 8.71 2.19
CA LEU A 116 -6.89 7.56 1.39
C LEU A 116 -5.35 7.55 1.24
N ALA A 117 -4.69 6.58 1.86
CA ALA A 117 -3.25 6.36 1.67
C ALA A 117 -2.93 5.73 0.29
N GLY A 118 -3.82 4.85 -0.21
CA GLY A 118 -3.67 4.22 -1.51
C GLY A 118 -4.85 3.28 -1.81
N SER A 119 -4.97 2.89 -3.07
CA SER A 119 -5.98 1.92 -3.54
C SER A 119 -5.41 1.05 -4.65
N PHE A 120 -5.85 -0.20 -4.73
CA PHE A 120 -5.50 -1.10 -5.83
C PHE A 120 -6.74 -1.88 -6.29
N PHE A 121 -7.16 -1.65 -7.53
CA PHE A 121 -8.28 -2.31 -8.17
C PHE A 121 -7.78 -3.31 -9.21
N PHE A 122 -8.30 -4.54 -9.17
CA PHE A 122 -7.94 -5.59 -10.12
C PHE A 122 -9.06 -5.78 -11.14
N TRP A 123 -8.70 -5.73 -12.42
CA TRP A 123 -9.63 -5.94 -13.52
C TRP A 123 -9.21 -7.14 -14.35
N ARG A 124 -10.18 -7.95 -14.77
CA ARG A 124 -9.91 -9.20 -15.51
C ARG A 124 -9.17 -8.97 -16.83
N THR A 125 -9.40 -7.82 -17.45
CA THR A 125 -8.86 -7.47 -18.77
C THR A 125 -7.65 -6.54 -18.69
N ASP A 126 -7.10 -6.31 -17.50
CA ASP A 126 -5.89 -5.52 -17.36
C ASP A 126 -4.68 -6.35 -17.82
N SER A 127 -3.85 -5.75 -18.68
CA SER A 127 -2.63 -6.35 -19.24
C SER A 127 -1.35 -5.70 -18.68
N SER A 128 -1.51 -4.81 -17.70
CA SER A 128 -0.44 -4.02 -17.08
C SER A 128 0.50 -4.86 -16.21
#